data_AF-A0A4V3BDG3-F1
#
_entry.id   AF-A0A4V3BDG3-F1
#
_cell.length_a   1.000
_cell.length_b   1.000
_cell.length_c   1.000
_cell.angle_alpha   90.00
_cell.angle_beta   90.00
_cell.angle_gamma   90.00
#
_symmetry.space_group_name_H-M   'P 1'
#
loop_
_entity.id
_entity.type
_entity.pdbx_description
1 polymer ?
#
loop_
_entity_poly.entity_id
_entity_poly.type
_entity_poly.pdbx_seq_one_letter_code
_entity_poly.pdbx_strand_id
1 'polypeptide(L)'
;VEVPAGPTDAVENTPIVTPITTPIGVVPPATEGIGNEGTFPPGTTVEWQTPPDVSKPGTTTGTVVVTYPDGTKDVVTVPVTVEVPAGPTDAVENTPIVTPITTPVGVVPPATEGIGNEDTFPPGTTVEWQTPPDVSKPGTTTGTVVVTYPDGTEDVLIVTVAVKEQADSRLETPTNVHNSSPVKSKTTKNVERLHQLPDTGETYNKGLLASAIAMFGGLLIITSRRKKERHKNN
;
A
#
# COMPACT_ATOMS: atom_id res chain seq x y z
N VAL A 1 17.18 -38.32 60.28
CA VAL A 1 17.89 -38.89 59.11
C VAL A 1 17.61 -37.94 57.97
N GLU A 2 18.55 -37.09 57.61
CA GLU A 2 18.47 -36.36 56.34
C GLU A 2 18.78 -37.37 55.25
N VAL A 3 17.79 -37.67 54.41
CA VAL A 3 18.03 -38.44 53.18
C VAL A 3 18.80 -37.48 52.28
N PRO A 4 20.01 -37.84 51.79
CA PRO A 4 20.70 -36.96 50.85
C PRO A 4 19.81 -36.77 49.63
N ALA A 5 19.57 -35.51 49.25
CA ALA A 5 18.87 -35.19 48.02
C ALA A 5 19.63 -35.85 46.86
N GLY A 6 18.93 -36.66 46.07
CA GLY A 6 19.46 -37.20 44.82
C GLY A 6 19.74 -36.07 43.81
N PRO A 7 20.42 -36.37 42.69
CA PRO A 7 20.48 -35.44 41.57
C PRO A 7 19.07 -34.99 41.15
N THR A 8 18.93 -33.74 40.75
CA THR A 8 17.66 -33.14 40.29
C THR A 8 17.43 -33.42 38.81
N ASP A 9 16.17 -33.38 38.38
CA ASP A 9 15.79 -33.65 36.98
C ASP A 9 16.52 -32.69 36.01
N ALA A 10 16.65 -31.40 36.34
CA ALA A 10 17.40 -30.43 35.52
C ALA A 10 18.92 -30.69 35.42
N VAL A 11 19.50 -31.51 36.30
CA VAL A 11 20.92 -31.91 36.20
C VAL A 11 21.08 -33.12 35.30
N GLU A 12 20.08 -33.99 35.24
CA GLU A 12 20.08 -35.20 34.42
C GLU A 12 19.55 -34.97 33.01
N ASN A 13 18.71 -33.95 32.84
CA ASN A 13 18.12 -33.56 31.58
C ASN A 13 18.79 -32.28 31.05
N THR A 14 18.90 -32.14 29.74
CA THR A 14 19.37 -30.90 29.12
C THR A 14 18.53 -30.67 27.86
N PRO A 15 17.79 -29.55 27.76
CA PRO A 15 17.00 -29.27 26.58
C PRO A 15 17.88 -29.02 25.36
N ILE A 16 17.56 -29.69 24.25
CA ILE A 16 18.21 -29.48 22.95
C ILE A 16 17.39 -28.45 22.18
N VAL A 17 18.00 -27.30 21.88
CA VAL A 17 17.35 -26.20 21.17
C VAL A 17 17.21 -26.53 19.67
N THR A 18 16.00 -26.38 19.15
CA THR A 18 15.67 -26.49 17.73
C THR A 18 15.20 -25.12 17.21
N PRO A 19 15.75 -24.60 16.10
CA PRO A 19 15.23 -23.39 15.48
C PRO A 19 13.79 -23.57 14.98
N ILE A 20 12.96 -22.55 15.16
CA ILE A 20 11.56 -22.54 14.69
C ILE A 20 11.44 -21.59 13.48
N THR A 21 10.57 -21.94 12.53
CA THR A 21 10.09 -21.02 11.49
C THR A 21 8.59 -20.82 11.66
N THR A 22 8.12 -19.57 11.65
CA THR A 22 6.70 -19.23 11.84
C THR A 22 6.27 -18.11 10.89
N PRO A 23 4.99 -18.03 10.47
CA PRO A 23 4.46 -16.87 9.79
C PRO A 23 4.48 -15.60 10.65
N ILE A 24 4.49 -14.43 10.00
CA ILE A 24 4.25 -13.15 10.64
C ILE A 24 2.93 -13.16 11.44
N GLY A 25 2.96 -12.59 12.64
CA GLY A 25 1.82 -12.51 13.56
C GLY A 25 1.47 -13.81 14.28
N VAL A 26 2.13 -14.94 13.97
CA VAL A 26 1.85 -16.25 14.58
C VAL A 26 2.95 -16.61 15.57
N VAL A 27 2.62 -16.65 16.86
CA VAL A 27 3.53 -17.15 17.91
C VAL A 27 3.47 -18.68 17.93
N PRO A 28 4.57 -19.39 17.63
CA PRO A 28 4.59 -20.85 17.63
C PRO A 28 4.56 -21.40 19.07
N PRO A 29 4.13 -22.65 19.28
CA PRO A 29 4.29 -23.34 20.56
C PRO A 29 5.76 -23.41 21.00
N ALA A 30 6.03 -23.24 22.30
CA ALA A 30 7.38 -23.33 22.86
C ALA A 30 8.01 -24.73 22.70
N THR A 31 7.16 -25.76 22.67
CA THR A 31 7.54 -27.17 22.49
C THR A 31 8.27 -27.42 21.18
N GLU A 32 7.92 -26.71 20.10
CA GLU A 32 8.62 -26.83 18.81
C GLU A 32 10.10 -26.43 18.89
N GLY A 33 10.45 -25.60 19.89
CA GLY A 33 11.81 -25.16 20.15
C GLY A 33 12.68 -26.19 20.88
N ILE A 34 12.11 -27.32 21.33
CA ILE A 34 12.81 -28.33 22.14
C ILE A 34 12.82 -29.68 21.41
N GLY A 35 13.98 -30.07 20.87
CA GLY A 35 14.13 -31.26 20.04
C GLY A 35 14.05 -32.60 20.77
N ASN A 36 14.16 -32.62 22.11
CA ASN A 36 14.19 -33.83 22.93
C ASN A 36 13.09 -33.88 24.01
N GLU A 37 11.96 -33.19 23.81
CA GLU A 37 10.85 -33.15 24.78
C GLU A 37 10.40 -34.56 25.23
N GLY A 38 10.32 -35.51 24.29
CA GLY A 38 9.92 -36.90 24.58
C GLY A 38 10.88 -37.71 25.46
N THR A 39 12.05 -37.14 25.81
CA THR A 39 13.03 -37.77 26.71
C THR A 39 12.84 -37.37 28.17
N PHE A 40 12.02 -36.36 28.45
CA PHE A 40 11.87 -35.83 29.80
C PHE A 40 10.92 -36.66 30.67
N PRO A 41 11.03 -36.57 32.01
CA PRO A 41 10.10 -37.20 32.93
C PRO A 41 8.64 -36.80 32.67
N PRO A 42 7.67 -37.72 32.85
CA PRO A 42 6.25 -37.40 32.72
C PRO A 42 5.81 -36.27 33.66
N GLY A 43 5.09 -35.28 33.13
CA GLY A 43 4.67 -34.09 33.88
C GLY A 43 5.60 -32.88 33.70
N THR A 44 6.68 -33.02 32.92
CA THR A 44 7.47 -31.87 32.47
C THR A 44 6.63 -30.92 31.62
N THR A 45 6.73 -29.62 31.85
CA THR A 45 6.06 -28.57 31.05
C THR A 45 7.08 -27.72 30.31
N VAL A 46 6.70 -27.24 29.12
CA VAL A 46 7.54 -26.39 28.25
C VAL A 46 6.72 -25.16 27.85
N GLU A 47 7.16 -23.99 28.29
CA GLU A 47 6.43 -22.74 28.07
C GLU A 47 7.37 -21.60 27.67
N TRP A 48 6.83 -20.60 26.98
CA TRP A 48 7.57 -19.35 26.75
C TRP A 48 7.66 -18.57 28.06
N GLN A 49 8.87 -18.37 28.57
CA GLN A 49 9.12 -17.33 29.58
C GLN A 49 9.08 -15.94 28.93
N THR A 50 9.59 -15.83 27.70
CA THR A 50 9.50 -14.62 26.87
C THR A 50 9.24 -15.04 25.43
N PRO A 51 8.03 -14.82 24.90
CA PRO A 51 7.70 -15.17 23.53
C PRO A 51 8.54 -14.39 22.52
N PRO A 52 8.81 -14.96 21.33
CA PRO A 52 9.46 -14.23 20.23
C PRO A 52 8.55 -13.08 19.73
N ASP A 53 9.15 -11.96 19.30
CA ASP A 53 8.43 -10.91 18.58
C ASP A 53 8.21 -11.35 17.12
N VAL A 54 6.97 -11.70 16.80
CA VAL A 54 6.55 -12.15 15.47
C VAL A 54 5.87 -11.06 14.65
N SER A 55 5.91 -9.81 15.10
CA SER A 55 5.22 -8.69 14.41
C SER A 55 5.91 -8.26 13.10
N LYS A 56 7.15 -8.70 12.88
CA LYS A 56 7.95 -8.33 11.71
C LYS A 56 8.70 -9.55 11.15
N PRO A 57 8.88 -9.63 9.83
CA PRO A 57 9.68 -10.69 9.23
C PRO A 57 11.16 -10.56 9.63
N GLY A 58 11.85 -11.70 9.68
CA GLY A 58 13.27 -11.78 10.03
C GLY A 58 13.56 -12.72 11.19
N THR A 59 14.79 -12.67 11.71
CA THR A 59 15.22 -13.52 12.83
C THR A 59 15.00 -12.82 14.16
N THR A 60 14.46 -13.56 15.11
CA THR A 60 14.22 -13.14 16.50
C THR A 60 14.55 -14.31 17.44
N THR A 61 14.40 -14.09 18.74
CA THR A 61 14.62 -15.14 19.76
C THR A 61 13.51 -15.11 20.80
N GLY A 62 13.07 -16.29 21.25
CA GLY A 62 12.25 -16.45 22.44
C GLY A 62 13.03 -17.15 23.56
N THR A 63 12.60 -16.98 24.80
CA THR A 63 13.15 -17.71 25.95
C THR A 63 12.13 -18.74 26.42
N VAL A 64 12.51 -20.01 26.41
CA VAL A 64 11.71 -21.14 26.88
C VAL A 64 12.13 -21.52 28.29
N VAL A 65 11.15 -21.84 29.13
CA VAL A 65 11.35 -22.49 30.42
C VAL A 65 10.81 -23.92 30.35
N VAL A 66 11.65 -24.88 30.72
CA VAL A 66 11.29 -26.29 30.92
C VAL A 66 11.16 -26.51 32.42
N THR A 67 9.99 -26.90 32.90
CA THR A 67 9.77 -27.18 34.34
C THR A 67 9.55 -28.67 34.53
N TYR A 68 10.43 -29.29 35.32
CA TYR A 68 10.37 -30.71 35.64
C TYR A 68 9.41 -31.00 36.81
N PRO A 69 8.96 -32.26 36.97
CA PRO A 69 8.04 -32.65 38.05
C PRO A 69 8.59 -32.39 39.46
N ASP A 70 9.91 -32.46 39.65
CA ASP A 70 10.58 -32.11 40.91
C ASP A 70 10.61 -30.59 41.20
N GLY A 71 10.11 -29.78 40.26
CA GLY A 71 10.02 -28.32 40.33
C GLY A 71 11.27 -27.59 39.83
N THR A 72 12.35 -28.32 39.53
CA THR A 72 13.55 -27.75 38.90
C THR A 72 13.27 -27.30 37.48
N LYS A 73 14.11 -26.40 36.96
CA LYS A 73 13.86 -25.72 35.69
C LYS A 73 15.13 -25.56 34.88
N ASP A 74 14.99 -25.71 33.58
CA ASP A 74 15.96 -25.24 32.60
C ASP A 74 15.39 -24.06 31.82
N VAL A 75 16.28 -23.15 31.44
CA VAL A 75 15.94 -21.96 30.65
C VAL A 75 16.85 -21.93 29.43
N VAL A 76 16.24 -21.90 28.25
CA VAL A 76 16.98 -21.90 26.97
C VAL A 76 16.46 -20.83 26.03
N THR A 77 17.36 -20.28 25.21
CA THR A 77 17.03 -19.32 24.17
C THR A 77 16.84 -20.04 22.85
N VAL A 78 15.67 -19.88 22.24
CA VAL A 78 15.28 -20.52 20.97
C VAL A 78 15.30 -19.48 19.85
N PRO A 79 16.06 -19.70 18.77
CA PRO A 79 16.02 -18.85 17.58
C PRO A 79 14.73 -19.11 16.79
N VAL A 80 14.10 -18.04 16.33
CA VAL A 80 12.84 -18.07 15.57
C VAL A 80 13.01 -17.24 14.31
N THR A 81 12.65 -17.81 13.17
CA THR A 81 12.57 -17.10 11.88
C THR A 81 11.11 -16.80 11.58
N VAL A 82 10.80 -15.52 11.41
CA VAL A 82 9.48 -15.02 11.04
C VAL A 82 9.46 -14.81 9.54
N GLU A 83 8.61 -15.56 8.84
CA GLU A 83 8.47 -15.50 7.39
C GLU A 83 7.17 -14.82 6.99
N VAL A 84 7.20 -14.17 5.82
CA VAL A 84 5.96 -13.81 5.12
C VAL A 84 5.45 -15.09 4.46
N PRO A 85 4.19 -15.49 4.66
CA PRO A 85 3.64 -16.71 4.08
C PRO A 85 3.91 -16.79 2.57
N ALA A 86 4.38 -17.94 2.10
CA ALA A 86 4.51 -18.19 0.66
C ALA A 86 3.11 -18.45 0.07
N GLY A 87 2.53 -17.42 -0.54
CA GLY A 87 1.26 -17.43 -1.27
C GLY A 87 1.24 -16.28 -2.28
N PRO A 88 0.20 -16.12 -3.11
CA PRO A 88 -0.01 -14.83 -3.78
C PRO A 88 -0.08 -13.77 -2.67
N THR A 89 0.72 -12.71 -2.81
CA THR A 89 0.74 -11.61 -1.84
C THR A 89 -0.49 -10.74 -2.05
N ASP A 90 -0.83 -9.91 -1.06
CA ASP A 90 -1.97 -8.99 -1.21
C ASP A 90 -1.77 -8.07 -2.43
N ALA A 91 -0.54 -7.62 -2.72
CA ALA A 91 -0.22 -6.86 -3.94
C ALA A 91 -0.37 -7.65 -5.27
N VAL A 92 -0.37 -8.99 -5.22
CA VAL A 92 -0.60 -9.84 -6.40
C VAL A 92 -2.09 -10.14 -6.59
N GLU A 93 -2.83 -10.28 -5.50
CA GLU A 93 -4.28 -10.54 -5.54
C GLU A 93 -5.11 -9.27 -5.76
N ASN A 94 -4.62 -8.13 -5.26
CA ASN A 94 -5.26 -6.84 -5.42
C ASN A 94 -4.63 -6.09 -6.59
N THR A 95 -5.46 -5.35 -7.33
CA THR A 95 -4.99 -4.41 -8.35
C THR A 95 -5.67 -3.08 -8.10
N PRO A 96 -4.95 -2.08 -7.58
CA PRO A 96 -5.52 -0.77 -7.36
C PRO A 96 -5.99 -0.12 -8.67
N ILE A 97 -7.21 0.41 -8.66
CA ILE A 97 -7.79 1.15 -9.78
C ILE A 97 -7.49 2.63 -9.57
N VAL A 98 -6.60 3.17 -10.41
CA VAL A 98 -6.25 4.60 -10.34
C VAL A 98 -7.38 5.47 -10.88
N THR A 99 -7.78 6.46 -10.09
CA THR A 99 -8.78 7.48 -10.44
C THR A 99 -8.13 8.86 -10.48
N PRO A 100 -8.34 9.67 -11.54
CA PRO A 100 -7.84 11.04 -11.57
C PRO A 100 -8.51 11.93 -10.52
N ILE A 101 -7.72 12.78 -9.86
CA ILE A 101 -8.20 13.70 -8.83
C ILE A 101 -8.33 15.12 -9.40
N THR A 102 -9.25 15.91 -8.87
CA THR A 102 -9.34 17.35 -9.13
C THR A 102 -9.26 18.11 -7.81
N THR A 103 -8.37 19.09 -7.72
CA THR A 103 -8.14 19.89 -6.50
C THR A 103 -7.98 21.38 -6.84
N PRO A 104 -8.31 22.33 -5.94
CA PRO A 104 -7.93 23.73 -6.14
C PRO A 104 -6.42 23.96 -5.93
N VAL A 105 -5.91 25.07 -6.46
CA VAL A 105 -4.52 25.52 -6.20
C VAL A 105 -4.23 25.57 -4.71
N GLY A 106 -3.05 25.06 -4.32
CA GLY A 106 -2.56 25.09 -2.95
C GLY A 106 -3.12 23.99 -2.04
N VAL A 107 -4.04 23.15 -2.53
CA VAL A 107 -4.62 22.06 -1.74
C VAL A 107 -4.14 20.72 -2.29
N VAL A 108 -3.35 20.00 -1.49
CA VAL A 108 -2.95 18.62 -1.81
C VAL A 108 -4.10 17.70 -1.39
N PRO A 109 -4.75 16.98 -2.32
CA PRO A 109 -5.82 16.05 -1.96
C PRO A 109 -5.26 14.83 -1.23
N PRO A 110 -6.07 14.11 -0.43
CA PRO A 110 -5.72 12.79 0.09
C PRO A 110 -5.33 11.82 -1.02
N ALA A 111 -4.36 10.93 -0.77
CA ALA A 111 -3.95 9.91 -1.73
C ALA A 111 -5.06 8.89 -2.03
N THR A 112 -5.91 8.62 -1.03
CA THR A 112 -7.07 7.73 -1.11
C THR A 112 -8.06 8.11 -2.20
N GLU A 113 -8.27 9.40 -2.46
CA GLU A 113 -9.13 9.87 -3.57
C GLU A 113 -8.63 9.41 -4.95
N GLY A 114 -7.35 9.04 -5.05
CA GLY A 114 -6.73 8.51 -6.26
C GLY A 114 -6.99 7.02 -6.48
N ILE A 115 -7.64 6.32 -5.55
CA ILE A 115 -7.87 4.87 -5.60
C ILE A 115 -9.38 4.60 -5.62
N GLY A 116 -9.86 3.99 -6.70
CA GLY A 116 -11.29 3.79 -6.95
C GLY A 116 -11.92 2.56 -6.28
N ASN A 117 -11.12 1.68 -5.71
CA ASN A 117 -11.55 0.40 -5.10
C ASN A 117 -10.92 0.14 -3.73
N GLU A 118 -10.63 1.20 -2.96
CA GLU A 118 -10.01 1.10 -1.64
C GLU A 118 -10.81 0.19 -0.67
N ASP A 119 -12.14 0.20 -0.78
CA ASP A 119 -13.06 -0.61 0.02
C ASP A 119 -12.96 -2.12 -0.25
N THR A 120 -12.30 -2.50 -1.34
CA THR A 120 -12.07 -3.91 -1.70
C THR A 120 -10.81 -4.50 -1.07
N PHE A 121 -9.94 -3.67 -0.49
CA PHE A 121 -8.67 -4.12 0.04
C PHE A 121 -8.80 -4.78 1.43
N PRO A 122 -7.83 -5.64 1.80
CA PRO A 122 -7.78 -6.21 3.14
C PRO A 122 -7.78 -5.14 4.25
N PRO A 123 -8.45 -5.38 5.40
CA PRO A 123 -8.42 -4.47 6.53
C PRO A 123 -6.99 -4.21 7.03
N GLY A 124 -6.63 -2.94 7.23
CA GLY A 124 -5.28 -2.53 7.61
C GLY A 124 -4.41 -2.06 6.44
N THR A 125 -4.90 -2.13 5.21
CA THR A 125 -4.26 -1.50 4.05
C THR A 125 -4.20 0.02 4.23
N THR A 126 -3.06 0.63 3.91
CA THR A 126 -2.84 2.09 3.97
C THR A 126 -2.51 2.65 2.60
N VAL A 127 -3.00 3.86 2.30
CA VAL A 127 -2.77 4.56 1.02
C VAL A 127 -2.19 5.94 1.29
N GLU A 128 -0.94 6.16 0.86
CA GLU A 128 -0.22 7.40 1.15
C GLU A 128 0.52 7.96 -0.08
N TRP A 129 0.76 9.27 -0.08
CA TRP A 129 1.64 9.88 -1.08
C TRP A 129 3.10 9.57 -0.76
N GLN A 130 3.77 8.80 -1.61
CA GLN A 130 5.23 8.72 -1.60
C GLN A 130 5.84 10.00 -2.19
N THR A 131 5.21 10.55 -3.23
CA THR A 131 5.58 11.85 -3.80
C THR A 131 4.30 12.64 -4.07
N PRO A 132 3.97 13.66 -3.25
CA PRO A 132 2.76 14.45 -3.45
C PRO A 132 2.77 15.21 -4.78
N PRO A 133 1.61 15.45 -5.40
CA PRO A 133 1.49 16.30 -6.58
C PRO A 133 1.87 17.76 -6.29
N ASP A 134 2.53 18.44 -7.23
CA ASP A 134 2.73 19.90 -7.14
C ASP A 134 1.43 20.63 -7.50
N VAL A 135 0.75 21.15 -6.48
CA VAL A 135 -0.51 21.89 -6.59
C VAL A 135 -0.33 23.41 -6.54
N SER A 136 0.90 23.91 -6.65
CA SER A 136 1.19 25.35 -6.51
C SER A 136 0.69 26.20 -7.68
N LYS A 137 0.39 25.57 -8.82
CA LYS A 137 -0.06 26.24 -10.05
C LYS A 137 -1.21 25.47 -10.69
N PRO A 138 -2.14 26.16 -11.37
CA PRO A 138 -3.16 25.51 -12.19
C PRO A 138 -2.52 24.65 -13.28
N GLY A 139 -3.18 23.55 -13.63
CA GLY A 139 -2.72 22.62 -14.67
C GLY A 139 -2.81 21.16 -14.24
N THR A 140 -2.28 20.28 -15.08
CA THR A 140 -2.22 18.85 -14.79
C THR A 140 -0.84 18.50 -14.22
N THR A 141 -0.82 17.80 -13.10
CA THR A 141 0.38 17.28 -12.45
C THR A 141 0.17 15.81 -12.10
N THR A 142 1.21 15.16 -11.56
CA THR A 142 1.15 13.77 -11.11
C THR A 142 1.74 13.64 -9.72
N GLY A 143 1.18 12.76 -8.90
CA GLY A 143 1.79 12.28 -7.66
C GLY A 143 2.00 10.77 -7.70
N THR A 144 2.90 10.28 -6.86
CA THR A 144 3.15 8.85 -6.67
C THR A 144 2.51 8.39 -5.36
N VAL A 145 1.60 7.43 -5.45
CA VAL A 145 0.92 6.79 -4.32
C VAL A 145 1.56 5.44 -4.02
N VAL A 146 1.68 5.12 -2.74
CA VAL A 146 2.01 3.78 -2.26
C VAL A 146 0.79 3.22 -1.52
N VAL A 147 0.40 2.00 -1.89
CA VAL A 147 -0.59 1.19 -1.19
C VAL A 147 0.17 0.11 -0.44
N THR A 148 0.16 0.14 0.89
CA THR A 148 0.84 -0.86 1.73
C THR A 148 -0.21 -1.79 2.32
N TYR A 149 -0.08 -3.08 2.06
CA TYR A 149 -1.00 -4.12 2.53
C TYR A 149 -0.60 -4.65 3.92
N PRO A 150 -1.51 -5.32 4.65
CA PRO A 150 -1.21 -5.88 5.97
C PRO A 150 -0.07 -6.90 5.99
N ASP A 151 0.16 -7.62 4.88
CA ASP A 151 1.28 -8.55 4.70
C ASP A 151 2.64 -7.84 4.49
N GLY A 152 2.63 -6.51 4.42
CA GLY A 152 3.80 -5.67 4.19
C GLY A 152 4.20 -5.52 2.72
N THR A 153 3.45 -6.12 1.79
CA THR A 153 3.65 -5.88 0.36
C THR A 153 3.08 -4.54 -0.07
N GLU A 154 3.57 -4.03 -1.20
CA GLU A 154 3.25 -2.68 -1.65
C GLU A 154 2.97 -2.62 -3.15
N ASP A 155 2.00 -1.79 -3.53
CA ASP A 155 1.81 -1.29 -4.90
C ASP A 155 2.22 0.18 -5.00
N VAL A 156 2.93 0.54 -6.07
CA VAL A 156 3.36 1.92 -6.35
C VAL A 156 2.70 2.41 -7.63
N LEU A 157 1.94 3.49 -7.53
CA LEU A 157 1.04 3.96 -8.59
C LEU A 157 1.26 5.44 -8.89
N ILE A 158 1.06 5.83 -10.14
CA ILE A 158 1.07 7.25 -10.54
C ILE A 158 -0.36 7.73 -10.71
N VAL A 159 -0.72 8.77 -9.97
CA VAL A 159 -2.06 9.38 -10.01
C VAL A 159 -1.97 10.75 -10.68
N THR A 160 -2.86 10.98 -11.65
CA THR A 160 -3.00 12.30 -12.30
C THR A 160 -3.88 13.22 -11.46
N VAL A 161 -3.42 14.45 -11.23
CA VAL A 161 -4.15 15.48 -10.47
C VAL A 161 -4.33 16.73 -11.33
N ALA A 162 -5.58 17.15 -11.50
CA ALA A 162 -5.94 18.40 -12.16
C ALA A 162 -6.11 19.51 -11.13
N VAL A 163 -5.27 20.54 -11.20
CA VAL A 163 -5.27 21.70 -10.31
C VAL A 163 -6.07 22.82 -10.96
N LYS A 164 -7.18 23.22 -10.33
CA LYS A 164 -8.07 24.29 -10.80
C LYS A 164 -7.72 25.61 -10.16
N GLU A 165 -7.81 26.69 -10.94
CA GLU A 165 -7.78 28.04 -10.40
C GLU A 165 -8.87 28.22 -9.35
N GLN A 166 -8.51 28.88 -8.24
CA GLN A 166 -9.50 29.31 -7.27
C GLN A 166 -10.32 30.43 -7.92
N ALA A 167 -11.64 30.25 -8.00
CA ALA A 167 -12.51 31.31 -8.51
C ALA A 167 -12.30 32.56 -7.64
N ASP A 168 -11.74 33.60 -8.26
CA ASP A 168 -11.46 34.87 -7.61
C ASP A 168 -12.81 35.44 -7.12
N SER A 169 -13.07 35.41 -5.82
CA SER A 169 -14.20 36.12 -5.22
C SER A 169 -13.86 37.60 -5.22
N ARG A 170 -13.75 38.20 -6.42
CA ARG A 170 -13.54 39.62 -6.59
C ARG A 170 -14.80 40.31 -6.08
N LEU A 171 -14.65 41.01 -4.96
CA LEU A 171 -15.65 41.89 -4.35
C LEU A 171 -16.27 42.78 -5.44
N GLU A 172 -17.49 42.47 -5.87
CA GLU A 172 -18.36 43.52 -6.39
C GLU A 172 -18.78 44.37 -5.20
N THR A 173 -18.12 45.52 -5.02
CA THR A 173 -18.69 46.59 -4.22
C THR A 173 -20.02 46.99 -4.86
N PRO A 174 -21.17 46.89 -4.18
CA PRO A 174 -22.41 47.39 -4.75
C PRO A 174 -22.36 48.92 -4.71
N THR A 175 -22.18 49.56 -5.85
CA THR A 175 -22.52 50.98 -6.01
C THR A 175 -24.04 51.11 -5.89
N ASN A 176 -24.50 51.47 -4.70
CA ASN A 176 -25.89 51.85 -4.45
C ASN A 176 -26.11 53.31 -4.87
N VAL A 177 -27.17 53.52 -5.67
CA VAL A 177 -27.55 54.76 -6.33
C VAL A 177 -28.66 55.45 -5.54
N HIS A 178 -28.50 56.74 -5.18
CA HIS A 178 -29.65 57.63 -5.01
C HIS A 178 -29.38 59.12 -5.32
N ASN A 179 -29.83 59.51 -6.53
CA ASN A 179 -30.55 60.73 -6.95
C ASN A 179 -30.06 62.16 -6.61
N SER A 180 -29.77 62.96 -7.66
CA SER A 180 -30.29 64.34 -7.89
C SER A 180 -29.73 64.98 -9.20
N SER A 181 -30.56 65.05 -10.26
CA SER A 181 -30.70 66.15 -11.27
C SER A 181 -29.50 66.71 -12.09
N PRO A 182 -29.75 67.40 -13.25
CA PRO A 182 -29.12 67.01 -14.53
C PRO A 182 -28.08 67.99 -15.09
N VAL A 183 -27.06 67.49 -15.82
CA VAL A 183 -26.29 68.29 -16.81
C VAL A 183 -25.81 67.43 -17.98
N LYS A 184 -26.06 67.94 -19.21
CA LYS A 184 -25.60 67.50 -20.53
C LYS A 184 -24.08 67.50 -20.67
N SER A 185 -23.48 66.55 -21.42
CA SER A 185 -22.56 66.84 -22.55
C SER A 185 -21.88 65.63 -23.22
N LYS A 186 -22.08 65.55 -24.56
CA LYS A 186 -21.11 65.32 -25.68
C LYS A 186 -20.29 64.01 -25.81
N THR A 187 -20.66 63.25 -26.86
CA THR A 187 -19.87 62.82 -28.06
C THR A 187 -18.34 62.71 -28.03
N THR A 188 -17.80 61.52 -28.41
CA THR A 188 -16.84 61.24 -29.54
C THR A 188 -16.53 59.72 -29.59
N LYS A 189 -16.93 58.92 -30.60
CA LYS A 189 -16.36 58.58 -31.93
C LYS A 189 -14.95 57.91 -31.98
N ASN A 190 -14.96 56.62 -32.39
CA ASN A 190 -14.08 55.84 -33.30
C ASN A 190 -12.58 55.63 -32.92
N VAL A 191 -11.80 54.58 -33.31
CA VAL A 191 -11.73 53.61 -34.44
C VAL A 191 -10.90 52.36 -34.01
N GLU A 192 -11.30 51.15 -34.46
CA GLU A 192 -10.53 49.97 -35.02
C GLU A 192 -8.96 49.90 -34.90
N ARG A 193 -8.23 48.76 -34.82
CA ARG A 193 -8.36 47.44 -35.49
C ARG A 193 -7.28 46.39 -35.03
N LEU A 194 -7.68 45.11 -35.03
CA LEU A 194 -6.96 43.81 -35.21
C LEU A 194 -5.77 43.38 -34.31
N HIS A 195 -5.86 42.16 -33.74
CA HIS A 195 -5.38 40.93 -34.38
C HIS A 195 -6.35 39.78 -34.09
N GLN A 196 -6.89 39.18 -35.14
CA GLN A 196 -7.82 38.05 -35.10
C GLN A 196 -7.12 36.82 -35.70
N LEU A 197 -7.40 35.66 -35.10
CA LEU A 197 -6.87 34.33 -35.40
C LEU A 197 -7.20 33.88 -36.85
N PRO A 198 -6.34 33.08 -37.52
CA PRO A 198 -6.79 32.25 -38.63
C PRO A 198 -7.36 30.92 -38.13
N ASP A 199 -8.65 30.75 -38.42
CA ASP A 199 -9.48 29.56 -38.37
C ASP A 199 -9.17 28.61 -39.55
N THR A 200 -9.33 27.29 -39.37
CA THR A 200 -10.04 26.39 -40.31
C THR A 200 -9.99 24.92 -39.85
N GLY A 201 -11.19 24.33 -39.68
CA GLY A 201 -11.39 22.88 -39.56
C GLY A 201 -12.81 22.51 -39.13
N GLU A 202 -13.70 22.29 -40.10
CA GLU A 202 -15.16 22.38 -40.04
C GLU A 202 -15.97 21.34 -39.21
N THR A 203 -17.13 21.86 -38.73
CA THR A 203 -18.47 21.32 -38.43
C THR A 203 -18.85 19.85 -38.71
N TYR A 204 -19.70 19.25 -37.85
CA TYR A 204 -21.08 18.88 -38.23
C TYR A 204 -22.03 18.50 -37.07
N ASN A 205 -23.33 18.63 -37.35
CA ASN A 205 -24.51 18.60 -36.49
C ASN A 205 -25.07 17.19 -36.19
N LYS A 206 -25.94 17.13 -35.17
CA LYS A 206 -26.70 15.94 -34.72
C LYS A 206 -27.31 15.11 -35.88
N GLY A 207 -26.85 13.86 -36.01
CA GLY A 207 -27.53 12.81 -36.76
C GLY A 207 -26.59 11.70 -37.25
N LEU A 208 -26.73 10.50 -36.67
CA LEU A 208 -26.19 9.20 -37.10
C LEU A 208 -24.66 8.92 -36.90
N LEU A 209 -24.41 7.95 -36.01
CA LEU A 209 -23.29 6.99 -35.91
C LEU A 209 -21.98 7.28 -36.69
N ALA A 210 -20.88 7.48 -35.96
CA ALA A 210 -19.62 6.73 -36.14
C ALA A 210 -18.54 7.26 -35.18
N SER A 211 -17.89 6.33 -34.50
CA SER A 211 -16.72 6.50 -33.64
C SER A 211 -15.48 6.93 -34.43
N ALA A 212 -14.58 7.66 -33.77
CA ALA A 212 -13.16 7.66 -34.10
C ALA A 212 -12.33 7.96 -32.85
N ILE A 213 -12.04 6.89 -32.10
CA ILE A 213 -10.84 6.78 -31.27
C ILE A 213 -9.66 6.72 -32.26
N ALA A 214 -8.70 7.63 -32.15
CA ALA A 214 -7.43 7.52 -32.87
C ALA A 214 -6.29 7.35 -31.86
N MET A 215 -5.91 6.09 -31.69
CA MET A 215 -4.65 5.67 -31.09
C MET A 215 -3.49 5.96 -32.05
N PHE A 216 -2.39 6.44 -31.51
CA PHE A 216 -1.03 6.11 -31.94
C PHE A 216 -0.22 5.92 -30.65
N GLY A 217 0.52 4.85 -30.40
CA GLY A 217 0.81 3.64 -31.17
C GLY A 217 1.74 2.78 -30.31
N GLY A 218 1.52 1.47 -30.30
CA GLY A 218 2.30 0.52 -29.53
C GLY A 218 1.79 -0.91 -29.72
N LEU A 219 1.75 -1.37 -30.96
CA LEU A 219 1.39 -2.73 -31.36
C LEU A 219 2.63 -3.63 -31.25
N LEU A 220 2.63 -4.61 -30.35
CA LEU A 220 3.43 -5.83 -30.51
C LEU A 220 2.50 -7.04 -30.53
N ILE A 221 2.21 -7.52 -31.73
CA ILE A 221 1.67 -8.85 -31.98
C ILE A 221 2.85 -9.83 -31.90
N ILE A 222 2.91 -10.64 -30.84
CA ILE A 222 3.71 -11.87 -30.87
C ILE A 222 2.83 -12.99 -31.44
N THR A 223 3.16 -13.44 -32.64
CA THR A 223 2.65 -14.71 -33.19
C THR A 223 3.47 -15.86 -32.60
N SER A 224 2.95 -16.58 -31.62
CA SER A 224 3.57 -17.85 -31.23
C SER A 224 3.16 -18.96 -32.21
N ARG A 225 3.98 -19.19 -33.24
CA ARG A 225 3.99 -20.46 -33.99
C ARG A 225 4.51 -21.56 -33.05
N ARG A 226 3.64 -22.51 -32.65
CA ARG A 226 4.08 -23.76 -32.04
C ARG A 226 4.80 -24.62 -33.09
N LYS A 227 6.14 -24.62 -33.06
CA LYS A 227 6.95 -25.65 -33.72
C LYS A 227 7.06 -26.84 -32.76
N LYS A 228 6.32 -27.92 -33.03
CA LYS A 228 6.59 -29.24 -32.44
C LYS A 228 7.87 -29.76 -33.09
N GLU A 229 8.99 -29.70 -32.38
CA GLU A 229 10.11 -30.58 -32.70
C GLU A 229 9.95 -31.89 -31.92
N ARG A 230 9.92 -32.98 -32.69
CA ARG A 230 10.00 -34.34 -32.18
C ARG A 230 11.46 -34.57 -31.79
N HIS A 231 11.73 -34.79 -30.50
CA HIS A 231 12.91 -35.55 -30.13
C HIS A 231 12.52 -37.03 -30.09
N LYS A 232 13.01 -37.77 -31.08
CA LYS A 232 13.25 -39.21 -30.97
C LYS A 232 14.37 -39.38 -29.96
N ASN A 233 14.12 -40.11 -28.88
CA ASN A 233 15.19 -40.84 -28.21
C ASN A 233 15.14 -42.29 -28.71
N ASN A 234 16.29 -42.68 -29.23
CA ASN A 234 16.71 -44.01 -29.59
C ASN A 234 17.37 -44.66 -28.38
#